data_AF-A0A0F9XQ38-F1
#
_entry.id   AF-A0A0F9XQ38-F1
#
_cell.length_a   1.000
_cell.length_b   1.000
_cell.length_c   1.000
_cell.angle_alpha   90.00
_cell.angle_beta   90.00
_cell.angle_gamma   90.00
#
_symmetry.space_group_name_H-M   'P 1'
#
loop_
_entity.id
_entity.type
_entity.pdbx_description
1 polymer ?
#
loop_
_entity_poly.entity_id
_entity_poly.type
_entity_poly.pdbx_seq_one_letter_code
_entity_poly.pdbx_strand_id
1 'polypeptide(L)'
;MLSAIRSQRPTNTFRRVAISSTHRIAMAPPKRNSSSLPAGYVEDKSKGAMLRFQDSLPRLPVPTLEETAKRYLKSLHPIISASELEKSTAAVTEFIKPGGVGSKLQQKLVAKAQDPKTKNWMYEWWNDAAYLSYRDPVVPYVSYFYSHRDDPKRRNPAKRAAALTSAVLEFKKLVDSGSLEPEYMKKLPICMDSYKWMFNASRVAAKPADYPIKFSHEENKHIVVIRKNQFFKIPHEVAGKQLNASELEAQFNRVYQIAKRVSPVGALTSENRDVWTDARELLISASPKNKAALEAIESSSFVVCLDDASPVTLEERAHQYWHGDGANRWYDKPLQFIVNDNGTSGFMGEHSMMDGTPTHRLNDYINDLIFRNKIDLSDPSVRSDLPEPQPINFDITPEIQSEIDRAVTDFNNVIGQHQLAVQAYQAYGKGLIKQFKCSPDAYVQMIIQLAYFKMYGKNRPTYESAATRRFQLGRTETCRSVSDESVAWCKSMADHSVDDKSRVDLFRNAIAAHIEYISAASDGKGVDRHLFGLKKLLEPGEEVPAIYKDPAYGYSSSWYLSTSQLSSEFFNGYGWSQVIDGGFGIAYMINENSINFNVVSKGLGSERMSYYLNEAAGEMRDLLVPTLEPPKAKL
;
A
#
# COMPACT_ATOMS: atom_id res chain seq x y z
N MET A 1 4.11 78.19 30.86
CA MET A 1 5.12 77.68 31.81
C MET A 1 4.45 76.67 32.72
N LEU A 2 5.02 75.45 32.77
CA LEU A 2 4.87 74.42 33.83
C LEU A 2 3.46 73.78 33.93
N SER A 3 3.24 72.47 34.01
CA SER A 3 4.11 71.29 34.24
C SER A 3 3.27 70.00 34.09
N ALA A 4 3.91 68.94 33.60
CA ALA A 4 3.71 67.47 33.74
C ALA A 4 2.33 66.90 34.20
N ILE A 5 1.80 65.83 33.60
CA ILE A 5 2.34 64.46 33.66
C ILE A 5 1.99 63.69 32.36
N ARG A 6 3.02 63.07 31.75
CA ARG A 6 2.91 62.11 30.63
C ARG A 6 2.91 60.69 31.17
N SER A 7 1.94 59.86 30.76
CA SER A 7 2.02 58.40 30.83
C SER A 7 2.70 57.86 29.57
N GLN A 8 3.88 57.25 29.71
CA GLN A 8 4.58 56.53 28.64
C GLN A 8 3.95 55.15 28.42
N ARG A 9 3.56 54.86 27.18
CA ARG A 9 3.35 53.50 26.67
C ARG A 9 4.70 52.93 26.24
N PRO A 10 5.07 51.68 26.60
CA PRO A 10 6.24 51.05 26.02
C PRO A 10 5.93 50.58 24.59
N THR A 11 6.64 51.16 23.62
CA THR A 11 6.75 50.66 22.25
C THR A 11 7.62 49.41 22.24
N ASN A 12 7.01 48.23 22.07
CA ASN A 12 7.75 47.01 21.77
C ASN A 12 8.11 46.98 20.28
N THR A 13 9.35 47.35 19.98
CA THR A 13 10.02 47.14 18.69
C THR A 13 10.35 45.66 18.52
N PHE A 14 9.45 44.90 17.88
CA PHE A 14 9.80 43.58 17.36
C PHE A 14 10.74 43.75 16.16
N ARG A 15 12.04 43.63 16.42
CA ARG A 15 13.07 43.37 15.41
C ARG A 15 12.71 42.07 14.69
N ARG A 16 12.32 42.16 13.41
CA ARG A 16 12.29 41.02 12.49
C ARG A 16 13.71 40.45 12.38
N VAL A 17 13.98 39.35 13.07
CA VAL A 17 15.10 38.47 12.74
C VAL A 17 14.66 37.66 11.52
N ALA A 18 15.24 37.97 10.36
CA ALA A 18 15.09 37.17 9.17
C ALA A 18 15.76 35.81 9.40
N ILE A 19 14.96 34.80 9.74
CA ILE A 19 15.42 33.41 9.75
C ILE A 19 15.42 32.96 8.29
N SER A 20 16.62 32.89 7.72
CA SER A 20 16.88 32.22 6.43
C SER A 20 16.57 30.73 6.59
N SER A 21 15.36 30.32 6.22
CA SER A 21 14.95 28.91 6.17
C SER A 21 15.11 28.37 4.75
N THR A 22 16.34 28.11 4.34
CA THR A 22 16.64 27.31 3.13
C THR A 22 17.06 25.90 3.54
N HIS A 23 16.15 25.13 4.12
CA HIS A 23 16.30 23.66 4.17
C HIS A 23 15.45 23.06 3.06
N ARG A 24 16.07 22.93 1.87
CA ARG A 24 15.54 22.11 0.77
C ARG A 24 15.52 20.66 1.23
N ILE A 25 14.35 20.16 1.64
CA ILE A 25 14.10 18.70 1.59
C ILE A 25 13.96 18.36 0.11
N ALA A 26 15.08 17.98 -0.50
CA ALA A 26 15.15 17.48 -1.86
C ALA A 26 14.56 16.07 -1.90
N MET A 27 13.34 15.93 -2.44
CA MET A 27 12.74 14.65 -2.83
C MET A 27 12.84 14.40 -4.34
N ALA A 28 13.71 15.13 -5.03
CA ALA A 28 14.23 14.71 -6.33
C ALA A 28 15.66 14.20 -6.09
N PRO A 29 16.04 13.00 -6.57
CA PRO A 29 17.44 12.62 -6.53
C PRO A 29 18.26 13.70 -7.25
N PRO A 30 19.41 14.13 -6.70
CA PRO A 30 20.28 15.05 -7.41
C PRO A 30 20.66 14.41 -8.76
N LYS A 31 20.58 15.17 -9.85
CA LYS A 31 21.20 14.76 -11.12
C LYS A 31 22.66 14.39 -10.79
N ARG A 32 23.01 13.11 -10.98
CA ARG A 32 24.37 12.60 -10.69
C ARG A 32 25.36 13.34 -11.57
N ASN A 33 26.17 14.20 -10.97
CA ASN A 33 27.52 14.44 -11.47
C ASN A 33 28.33 13.19 -11.10
N SER A 34 28.60 12.34 -12.10
CA SER A 34 29.49 11.17 -12.09
C SER A 34 29.91 10.60 -10.71
N SER A 35 29.27 9.51 -10.30
CA SER A 35 29.88 8.52 -9.39
C SER A 35 29.69 7.15 -10.05
N SER A 36 30.68 6.26 -9.99
CA SER A 36 30.60 4.93 -10.59
C SER A 36 29.33 4.17 -10.17
N LEU A 37 28.72 3.42 -11.08
CA LEU A 37 27.65 2.49 -10.74
C LEU A 37 28.16 1.48 -9.71
N PRO A 38 27.34 1.05 -8.73
CA PRO A 38 27.72 -0.05 -7.87
C PRO A 38 28.10 -1.27 -8.71
N ALA A 39 29.07 -2.06 -8.25
CA ALA A 39 29.52 -3.26 -8.97
C ALA A 39 28.34 -4.19 -9.31
N GLY A 40 28.29 -4.68 -10.54
CA GLY A 40 27.22 -5.55 -11.06
C GLY A 40 26.05 -4.82 -11.73
N TYR A 41 25.91 -3.51 -11.56
CA TYR A 41 24.84 -2.72 -12.19
C TYR A 41 25.33 -2.09 -13.50
N VAL A 42 24.53 -2.25 -14.55
CA VAL A 42 24.76 -1.73 -15.91
C VAL A 42 23.53 -0.96 -16.36
N GLU A 43 23.74 0.23 -16.94
CA GLU A 43 22.68 1.01 -17.58
C GLU A 43 22.48 0.55 -19.03
N ASP A 44 21.29 0.03 -19.34
CA ASP A 44 20.80 -0.13 -20.70
C ASP A 44 19.93 1.07 -21.09
N LYS A 45 20.55 2.05 -21.74
CA LYS A 45 19.87 3.28 -22.16
C LYS A 45 18.82 3.04 -23.25
N SER A 46 18.83 1.89 -23.93
CA SER A 46 17.84 1.57 -24.96
C SER A 46 16.44 1.32 -24.38
N LYS A 47 16.32 1.02 -23.08
CA LYS A 47 15.05 0.76 -22.38
C LYS A 47 14.38 2.00 -21.78
N GLY A 48 14.91 3.19 -22.08
CA GLY A 48 14.48 4.44 -21.45
C GLY A 48 15.02 4.59 -20.03
N ALA A 49 14.89 5.80 -19.47
CA ALA A 49 15.41 6.16 -18.16
C ALA A 49 14.86 5.26 -17.05
N MET A 50 13.57 4.89 -17.12
CA MET A 50 12.85 4.14 -16.08
C MET A 50 13.35 2.70 -15.91
N LEU A 51 13.63 2.02 -17.03
CA LEU A 51 13.96 0.60 -17.04
C LEU A 51 15.46 0.34 -17.25
N ARG A 52 16.31 1.39 -17.26
CA ARG A 52 17.74 1.28 -17.59
C ARG A 52 18.54 0.30 -16.73
N PHE A 53 18.10 0.00 -15.52
CA PHE A 53 18.78 -0.97 -14.64
C PHE A 53 18.16 -2.37 -14.67
N GLN A 54 17.03 -2.55 -15.36
CA GLN A 54 16.14 -3.67 -15.11
C GLN A 54 16.77 -5.05 -15.41
N ASP A 55 17.67 -5.11 -16.40
CA ASP A 55 18.38 -6.34 -16.78
C ASP A 55 19.61 -6.63 -15.90
N SER A 56 20.19 -5.60 -15.27
CA SER A 56 21.37 -5.73 -14.40
C SER A 56 21.02 -5.87 -12.92
N LEU A 57 19.73 -5.73 -12.56
CA LEU A 57 19.28 -6.10 -11.22
C LEU A 57 19.59 -7.58 -10.95
N PRO A 58 19.98 -7.94 -9.70
CA PRO A 58 20.15 -9.33 -9.34
C PRO A 58 18.83 -10.10 -9.45
N ARG A 59 18.91 -11.41 -9.70
CA ARG A 59 17.74 -12.30 -9.59
C ARG A 59 17.45 -12.59 -8.12
N LEU A 60 16.18 -12.87 -7.79
CA LEU A 60 15.79 -13.23 -6.44
C LEU A 60 16.54 -14.51 -6.02
N PRO A 61 17.29 -14.51 -4.91
CA PRO A 61 18.04 -15.69 -4.48
C PRO A 61 17.09 -16.82 -4.02
N VAL A 62 17.63 -18.02 -3.92
CA VAL A 62 17.02 -19.13 -3.20
C VAL A 62 17.87 -19.35 -1.94
N PRO A 63 17.35 -19.11 -0.72
CA PRO A 63 18.07 -19.39 0.51
C PRO A 63 18.42 -20.87 0.63
N THR A 64 19.39 -21.23 1.48
CA THR A 64 19.60 -22.66 1.75
C THR A 64 18.46 -23.22 2.62
N LEU A 65 18.26 -24.53 2.58
CA LEU A 65 17.28 -25.19 3.44
C LEU A 65 17.62 -25.02 4.91
N GLU A 66 18.90 -25.07 5.27
CA GLU A 66 19.40 -24.95 6.64
C GLU A 66 19.18 -23.54 7.19
N GLU A 67 19.47 -22.50 6.38
CA GLU A 67 19.18 -21.11 6.73
C GLU A 67 17.68 -20.92 7.02
N THR A 68 16.84 -21.49 6.15
CA THR A 68 15.38 -21.39 6.25
C THR A 68 14.84 -22.15 7.45
N ALA A 69 15.30 -23.39 7.66
CA ALA A 69 14.91 -24.23 8.79
C ALA A 69 15.26 -23.60 10.13
N LYS A 70 16.49 -23.08 10.26
CA LYS A 70 16.94 -22.39 11.48
C LYS A 70 16.08 -21.16 11.76
N ARG A 71 15.82 -20.34 10.74
CA ARG A 71 15.00 -19.12 10.89
C ARG A 71 13.54 -19.45 11.20
N TYR A 72 12.98 -20.47 10.55
CA TYR A 72 11.62 -20.94 10.79
C TYR A 72 11.45 -21.41 12.24
N LEU A 73 12.29 -22.33 12.73
CA LEU A 73 12.22 -22.81 14.11
C LEU A 73 12.43 -21.68 15.13
N LYS A 74 13.36 -20.73 14.88
CA LYS A 74 13.50 -19.53 15.72
C LYS A 74 12.21 -18.70 15.75
N SER A 75 11.52 -18.56 14.63
CA SER A 75 10.25 -17.81 14.56
C SER A 75 9.06 -18.54 15.21
N LEU A 76 9.14 -19.86 15.40
CA LEU A 76 8.14 -20.65 16.10
C LEU A 76 8.27 -20.55 17.62
N HIS A 77 9.50 -20.60 18.13
CA HIS A 77 9.80 -20.64 19.57
C HIS A 77 8.99 -19.63 20.43
N PRO A 78 8.83 -18.35 20.06
CA PRO A 78 8.09 -17.40 20.89
C PRO A 78 6.56 -17.57 20.89
N ILE A 79 5.99 -18.38 20.00
CA ILE A 79 4.54 -18.43 19.72
C ILE A 79 3.90 -19.81 19.94
N ILE A 80 4.68 -20.85 20.22
CA ILE A 80 4.19 -22.21 20.50
C ILE A 80 4.80 -22.77 21.79
N SER A 81 4.25 -23.87 22.29
CA SER A 81 4.78 -24.58 23.46
C SER A 81 6.05 -25.38 23.13
N ALA A 82 6.82 -25.75 24.16
CA ALA A 82 8.01 -26.58 24.01
C ALA A 82 7.73 -27.94 23.35
N SER A 83 6.59 -28.58 23.67
CA SER A 83 6.20 -29.86 23.06
C SER A 83 5.82 -29.72 21.58
N GLU A 84 5.16 -28.61 21.21
CA GLU A 84 4.89 -28.32 19.79
C GLU A 84 6.19 -28.05 19.05
N LEU A 85 7.12 -27.28 19.64
CA LEU A 85 8.41 -26.98 19.02
C LEU A 85 9.26 -28.24 18.81
N GLU A 86 9.23 -29.21 19.73
CA GLU A 86 9.91 -30.51 19.55
C GLU A 86 9.36 -31.26 18.34
N LYS A 87 8.03 -31.31 18.18
CA LYS A 87 7.37 -31.93 17.01
C LYS A 87 7.73 -31.20 15.71
N SER A 88 7.67 -29.87 15.71
CA SER A 88 8.07 -29.05 14.55
C SER A 88 9.54 -29.26 14.20
N THR A 89 10.42 -29.35 15.21
CA THR A 89 11.84 -29.62 15.01
C THR A 89 12.04 -30.98 14.33
N ALA A 90 11.36 -32.03 14.80
CA ALA A 90 11.44 -33.35 14.17
C ALA A 90 10.97 -33.31 12.70
N ALA A 91 9.84 -32.65 12.40
CA ALA A 91 9.32 -32.50 11.05
C ALA A 91 10.28 -31.72 10.14
N VAL A 92 10.88 -30.64 10.65
CA VAL A 92 11.87 -29.83 9.93
C VAL A 92 13.16 -30.62 9.68
N THR A 93 13.67 -31.34 10.68
CA THR A 93 14.88 -32.17 10.55
C THR A 93 14.70 -33.25 9.49
N GLU A 94 13.56 -33.93 9.45
CA GLU A 94 13.27 -34.90 8.40
C GLU A 94 13.16 -34.23 7.02
N PHE A 95 12.52 -33.06 6.94
CA PHE A 95 12.35 -32.33 5.69
C PHE A 95 13.70 -31.91 5.07
N ILE A 96 14.64 -31.43 5.87
CA ILE A 96 15.95 -30.95 5.39
C ILE A 96 17.03 -32.03 5.30
N LYS A 97 16.73 -33.26 5.69
CA LYS A 97 17.68 -34.37 5.67
C LYS A 97 18.31 -34.54 4.27
N PRO A 98 19.63 -34.81 4.16
CA PRO A 98 20.26 -35.10 2.88
C PRO A 98 19.53 -36.23 2.14
N GLY A 99 19.13 -35.98 0.89
CA GLY A 99 18.34 -36.92 0.08
C GLY A 99 16.84 -37.00 0.42
N GLY A 100 16.38 -36.29 1.46
CA GLY A 100 14.98 -36.16 1.83
C GLY A 100 14.17 -35.30 0.84
N VAL A 101 12.86 -35.18 1.08
CA VAL A 101 11.94 -34.48 0.17
C VAL A 101 12.29 -33.01 0.01
N GLY A 102 12.61 -32.30 1.11
CA GLY A 102 13.01 -30.89 1.04
C GLY A 102 14.27 -30.69 0.21
N SER A 103 15.28 -31.57 0.35
CA SER A 103 16.51 -31.54 -0.44
C SER A 103 16.25 -31.67 -1.95
N LYS A 104 15.31 -32.55 -2.36
CA LYS A 104 14.91 -32.70 -3.76
C LYS A 104 14.16 -31.47 -4.27
N LEU A 105 13.23 -30.93 -3.49
CA LEU A 105 12.50 -29.70 -3.84
C LEU A 105 13.46 -28.50 -3.96
N GLN A 106 14.46 -28.41 -3.08
CA GLN A 106 15.51 -27.39 -3.14
C GLN A 106 16.28 -27.46 -4.44
N GLN A 107 16.69 -28.66 -4.87
CA GLN A 107 17.38 -28.84 -6.15
C GLN A 107 16.51 -28.38 -7.32
N LYS A 108 15.22 -28.76 -7.34
CA LYS A 108 14.26 -28.28 -8.35
C LYS A 108 14.14 -26.75 -8.34
N LEU A 109 14.06 -26.13 -7.16
CA LEU A 109 13.91 -24.67 -7.04
C LEU A 109 15.17 -23.91 -7.48
N VAL A 110 16.34 -24.39 -7.08
CA VAL A 110 17.63 -23.82 -7.49
C VAL A 110 17.79 -23.94 -9.01
N ALA A 111 17.46 -25.09 -9.60
CA ALA A 111 17.49 -25.27 -11.05
C ALA A 111 16.54 -24.28 -11.76
N LYS A 112 15.31 -24.11 -11.26
CA LYS A 112 14.36 -23.11 -11.77
C LYS A 112 14.93 -21.69 -11.68
N ALA A 113 15.56 -21.31 -10.58
CA ALA A 113 16.14 -19.98 -10.39
C ALA A 113 17.37 -19.72 -11.28
N GLN A 114 18.14 -20.78 -11.58
CA GLN A 114 19.32 -20.73 -12.45
C GLN A 114 18.96 -20.76 -13.95
N ASP A 115 17.77 -21.22 -14.33
CA ASP A 115 17.30 -21.17 -15.72
C ASP A 115 17.39 -19.73 -16.26
N PRO A 116 18.12 -19.47 -17.36
CA PRO A 116 18.22 -18.15 -17.98
C PRO A 116 16.86 -17.52 -18.32
N LYS A 117 15.82 -18.33 -18.59
CA LYS A 117 14.46 -17.87 -18.89
C LYS A 117 13.69 -17.41 -17.66
N THR A 118 14.10 -17.83 -16.45
CA THR A 118 13.49 -17.42 -15.20
C THR A 118 14.15 -16.16 -14.65
N LYS A 119 13.49 -15.00 -14.78
CA LYS A 119 13.96 -13.74 -14.15
C LYS A 119 13.78 -13.76 -12.63
N ASN A 120 12.71 -14.39 -12.17
CA ASN A 120 12.36 -14.51 -10.76
C ASN A 120 11.55 -15.80 -10.58
N TRP A 121 12.02 -16.70 -9.71
CA TRP A 121 11.43 -18.01 -9.52
C TRP A 121 10.04 -17.98 -8.86
N MET A 122 9.69 -16.86 -8.21
CA MET A 122 8.48 -16.71 -7.40
C MET A 122 7.37 -15.91 -8.08
N TYR A 123 7.71 -15.01 -9.01
CA TYR A 123 6.82 -13.95 -9.51
C TYR A 123 5.45 -14.45 -9.97
N GLU A 124 5.41 -15.45 -10.86
CA GLU A 124 4.17 -16.00 -11.39
C GLU A 124 3.35 -16.71 -10.31
N TRP A 125 3.98 -17.56 -9.51
CA TRP A 125 3.31 -18.29 -8.43
C TRP A 125 2.72 -17.36 -7.37
N TRP A 126 3.41 -16.28 -7.03
CA TRP A 126 2.93 -15.32 -6.04
C TRP A 126 1.77 -14.48 -6.58
N ASN A 127 1.88 -13.97 -7.81
CA ASN A 127 0.78 -13.20 -8.42
C ASN A 127 -0.48 -14.05 -8.55
N ASP A 128 -0.31 -15.30 -8.96
CA ASP A 128 -1.40 -16.28 -9.05
C ASP A 128 -2.02 -16.58 -7.68
N ALA A 129 -1.24 -17.13 -6.74
CA ALA A 129 -1.78 -17.66 -5.50
C ALA A 129 -2.27 -16.59 -4.51
N ALA A 130 -1.60 -15.44 -4.45
CA ALA A 130 -1.95 -14.39 -3.49
C ALA A 130 -3.06 -13.46 -3.98
N TYR A 131 -3.33 -13.42 -5.30
CA TYR A 131 -4.24 -12.41 -5.86
C TYR A 131 -5.16 -12.96 -6.96
N LEU A 132 -4.62 -13.51 -8.06
CA LEU A 132 -5.43 -13.81 -9.25
C LEU A 132 -6.35 -15.03 -9.06
N SER A 133 -5.88 -16.07 -8.36
CA SER A 133 -6.70 -17.22 -7.99
C SER A 133 -7.42 -17.06 -6.64
N TYR A 134 -7.18 -15.96 -5.91
CA TYR A 134 -7.93 -15.63 -4.71
C TYR A 134 -9.34 -15.15 -5.10
N ARG A 135 -10.37 -15.89 -4.64
CA ARG A 135 -11.76 -15.73 -5.12
C ARG A 135 -12.64 -14.83 -4.26
N ASP A 136 -12.19 -14.44 -3.07
CA ASP A 136 -12.92 -13.43 -2.30
C ASP A 136 -12.90 -12.08 -3.02
N PRO A 137 -13.87 -11.19 -2.73
CA PRO A 137 -13.91 -9.85 -3.27
C PRO A 137 -12.58 -9.09 -3.24
N VAL A 138 -12.30 -8.32 -4.30
CA VAL A 138 -11.14 -7.41 -4.32
C VAL A 138 -11.24 -6.37 -3.20
N VAL A 139 -12.42 -5.78 -3.00
CA VAL A 139 -12.70 -4.95 -1.84
C VAL A 139 -13.51 -5.77 -0.84
N PRO A 140 -13.14 -5.84 0.45
CA PRO A 140 -12.04 -5.14 1.12
C PRO A 140 -10.68 -5.88 1.12
N TYR A 141 -10.59 -7.11 0.59
CA TYR A 141 -9.51 -8.04 0.96
C TYR A 141 -8.19 -7.87 0.18
N VAL A 142 -8.24 -7.31 -1.03
CA VAL A 142 -7.09 -7.09 -1.91
C VAL A 142 -6.79 -5.59 -2.08
N SER A 143 -7.81 -4.74 -2.05
CA SER A 143 -7.66 -3.30 -2.25
C SER A 143 -7.13 -2.54 -1.03
N TYR A 144 -6.48 -1.41 -1.29
CA TYR A 144 -5.98 -0.48 -0.27
C TYR A 144 -6.27 0.97 -0.67
N PHE A 145 -6.17 1.90 0.27
CA PHE A 145 -6.44 3.32 0.02
C PHE A 145 -5.36 4.26 0.52
N TYR A 146 -5.34 5.49 -0.01
CA TYR A 146 -4.68 6.65 0.57
C TYR A 146 -5.70 7.78 0.77
N SER A 147 -5.69 8.41 1.94
CA SER A 147 -6.36 9.70 2.15
C SER A 147 -5.35 10.81 1.88
N HIS A 148 -5.60 11.67 0.91
CA HIS A 148 -4.75 12.84 0.69
C HIS A 148 -4.97 13.91 1.76
N ARG A 149 -3.98 14.78 1.93
CA ARG A 149 -4.16 16.04 2.68
C ARG A 149 -5.11 16.97 1.94
N ASP A 150 -5.77 17.81 2.72
CA ASP A 150 -6.69 18.81 2.20
C ASP A 150 -5.92 19.89 1.44
N ASP A 151 -6.47 20.32 0.30
CA ASP A 151 -5.94 21.41 -0.48
C ASP A 151 -6.77 22.67 -0.25
N PRO A 152 -6.32 23.57 0.67
CA PRO A 152 -7.08 24.76 1.01
C PRO A 152 -7.23 25.72 -0.18
N LYS A 153 -6.40 25.59 -1.23
CA LYS A 153 -6.49 26.44 -2.43
C LYS A 153 -7.51 25.94 -3.46
N ARG A 154 -7.95 24.67 -3.35
CA ARG A 154 -8.82 24.02 -4.34
C ARG A 154 -9.92 23.23 -3.65
N ARG A 155 -10.81 23.96 -2.95
CA ARG A 155 -11.98 23.37 -2.27
C ARG A 155 -13.15 23.05 -3.19
N ASN A 156 -13.20 23.66 -4.38
CA ASN A 156 -14.17 23.27 -5.39
C ASN A 156 -13.79 21.87 -5.92
N PRO A 157 -14.72 20.89 -5.93
CA PRO A 157 -14.38 19.51 -6.26
C PRO A 157 -14.02 19.31 -7.73
N ALA A 158 -14.64 20.02 -8.68
CA ALA A 158 -14.25 19.96 -10.09
C ALA A 158 -12.83 20.50 -10.30
N LYS A 159 -12.49 21.62 -9.66
CA LYS A 159 -11.13 22.18 -9.67
C LYS A 159 -10.11 21.28 -9.00
N ARG A 160 -10.49 20.59 -7.92
CA ARG A 160 -9.63 19.59 -7.26
C ARG A 160 -9.38 18.39 -8.17
N ALA A 161 -10.42 17.86 -8.81
CA ALA A 161 -10.32 16.77 -9.77
C ALA A 161 -9.46 17.14 -10.98
N ALA A 162 -9.59 18.36 -11.51
CA ALA A 162 -8.75 18.90 -12.57
C ALA A 162 -7.27 18.93 -12.18
N ALA A 163 -6.94 19.51 -11.02
CA ALA A 163 -5.56 19.58 -10.56
C ALA A 163 -4.92 18.21 -10.33
N LEU A 164 -5.65 17.26 -9.73
CA LEU A 164 -5.19 15.88 -9.56
C LEU A 164 -4.97 15.22 -10.92
N THR A 165 -5.96 15.29 -11.80
CA THR A 165 -5.90 14.69 -13.15
C THR A 165 -4.73 15.24 -13.95
N SER A 166 -4.51 16.56 -13.97
CA SER A 166 -3.34 17.16 -14.63
C SER A 166 -2.02 16.62 -14.07
N ALA A 167 -1.88 16.54 -12.75
CA ALA A 167 -0.66 16.02 -12.13
C ALA A 167 -0.45 14.51 -12.39
N VAL A 168 -1.51 13.72 -12.41
CA VAL A 168 -1.46 12.29 -12.77
C VAL A 168 -1.04 12.11 -14.22
N LEU A 169 -1.54 12.96 -15.14
CA LEU A 169 -1.16 12.92 -16.55
C LEU A 169 0.33 13.26 -16.76
N GLU A 170 0.91 14.17 -15.98
CA GLU A 170 2.37 14.41 -16.01
C GLU A 170 3.15 13.16 -15.58
N PHE A 171 2.71 12.46 -14.54
CA PHE A 171 3.35 11.20 -14.14
C PHE A 171 3.18 10.10 -15.20
N LYS A 172 1.97 10.00 -15.78
CA LYS A 172 1.65 9.07 -16.86
C LYS A 172 2.57 9.28 -18.05
N LYS A 173 2.77 10.52 -18.48
CA LYS A 173 3.70 10.86 -19.57
C LYS A 173 5.12 10.35 -19.30
N LEU A 174 5.60 10.45 -18.06
CA LEU A 174 6.90 9.92 -17.67
C LEU A 174 6.96 8.39 -17.74
N VAL A 175 5.89 7.70 -17.34
CA VAL A 175 5.81 6.23 -17.40
C VAL A 175 5.73 5.75 -18.85
N ASP A 176 4.81 6.29 -19.64
CA ASP A 176 4.56 5.89 -21.03
C ASP A 176 5.79 6.14 -21.92
N SER A 177 6.47 7.28 -21.76
CA SER A 177 7.71 7.57 -22.49
C SER A 177 8.95 6.83 -21.97
N GLY A 178 8.81 6.06 -20.89
CA GLY A 178 9.94 5.42 -20.20
C GLY A 178 10.95 6.40 -19.60
N SER A 179 10.58 7.67 -19.42
CA SER A 179 11.47 8.74 -18.93
C SER A 179 11.39 8.97 -17.41
N LEU A 180 10.48 8.29 -16.70
CA LEU A 180 10.42 8.32 -15.24
C LEU A 180 11.75 7.88 -14.63
N GLU A 181 12.31 8.65 -13.69
CA GLU A 181 13.57 8.25 -13.06
C GLU A 181 13.43 6.96 -12.24
N PRO A 182 14.44 6.06 -12.23
CA PRO A 182 14.44 4.87 -11.38
C PRO A 182 14.34 5.19 -9.90
N GLU A 183 13.75 4.27 -9.14
CA GLU A 183 13.76 4.33 -7.69
C GLU A 183 15.04 3.69 -7.13
N TYR A 184 15.42 4.11 -5.92
CA TYR A 184 16.60 3.59 -5.23
C TYR A 184 16.27 3.26 -3.78
N MET A 185 16.83 2.15 -3.29
CA MET A 185 16.79 1.78 -1.88
C MET A 185 18.22 1.64 -1.38
N LYS A 186 18.59 2.38 -0.32
CA LYS A 186 19.98 2.47 0.17
C LYS A 186 21.00 2.74 -0.96
N LYS A 187 20.63 3.64 -1.90
CA LYS A 187 21.41 4.04 -3.10
C LYS A 187 21.54 2.97 -4.21
N LEU A 188 20.94 1.79 -4.06
CA LEU A 188 20.89 0.78 -5.11
C LEU A 188 19.59 0.90 -5.91
N PRO A 189 19.61 0.82 -7.24
CA PRO A 189 18.39 0.88 -8.03
C PRO A 189 17.49 -0.31 -7.70
N ILE A 190 16.18 -0.12 -7.80
CA ILE A 190 15.17 -1.16 -7.60
C ILE A 190 14.31 -1.36 -8.84
N CYS A 191 13.69 -2.53 -8.93
CA CYS A 191 12.83 -2.99 -10.00
C CYS A 191 11.68 -2.02 -10.26
N MET A 192 11.53 -1.62 -11.53
CA MET A 192 10.49 -0.70 -12.01
C MET A 192 9.46 -1.41 -12.91
N ASP A 193 9.56 -2.74 -13.09
CA ASP A 193 8.74 -3.49 -14.05
C ASP A 193 7.23 -3.39 -13.80
N SER A 194 6.78 -3.33 -12.54
CA SER A 194 5.36 -3.27 -12.20
C SER A 194 4.65 -2.00 -12.67
N TYR A 195 5.39 -0.91 -12.96
CA TYR A 195 4.82 0.33 -13.49
C TYR A 195 4.10 0.15 -14.83
N LYS A 196 4.42 -0.92 -15.59
CA LYS A 196 3.70 -1.26 -16.81
C LYS A 196 2.21 -1.53 -16.59
N TRP A 197 1.82 -1.95 -15.38
CA TRP A 197 0.42 -2.22 -14.99
C TRP A 197 -0.30 -1.00 -14.40
N MET A 198 0.36 0.16 -14.33
CA MET A 198 -0.16 1.33 -13.64
C MET A 198 -1.32 2.01 -14.40
N PHE A 199 -1.15 2.29 -15.69
CA PHE A 199 -2.16 2.96 -16.53
C PHE A 199 -2.70 2.02 -17.60
N ASN A 200 -3.88 2.30 -18.18
CA ASN A 200 -4.45 1.53 -19.30
C ASN A 200 -4.46 0.02 -19.04
N ALA A 201 -4.70 -0.38 -17.79
CA ALA A 201 -4.75 -1.76 -17.36
C ALA A 201 -5.99 -2.02 -16.51
N SER A 202 -6.40 -3.27 -16.42
CA SER A 202 -7.48 -3.72 -15.55
C SER A 202 -7.22 -5.16 -15.11
N ARG A 203 -7.72 -5.54 -13.95
CA ARG A 203 -7.98 -6.94 -13.62
C ARG A 203 -9.26 -7.37 -14.35
N VAL A 204 -9.34 -8.63 -14.76
CA VAL A 204 -10.55 -9.22 -15.37
C VAL A 204 -10.92 -10.46 -14.58
N ALA A 205 -12.17 -10.52 -14.14
CA ALA A 205 -12.72 -11.70 -13.49
C ALA A 205 -12.81 -12.89 -14.46
N ALA A 206 -12.26 -14.02 -14.04
CA ALA A 206 -12.30 -15.26 -14.80
C ALA A 206 -12.20 -16.49 -13.87
N LYS A 207 -12.66 -17.64 -14.39
CA LYS A 207 -12.54 -18.95 -13.74
C LYS A 207 -11.45 -19.79 -14.42
N PRO A 208 -10.63 -20.55 -13.66
CA PRO A 208 -10.57 -20.60 -12.20
C PRO A 208 -9.77 -19.44 -11.56
N ALA A 209 -9.13 -18.59 -12.37
CA ALA A 209 -8.33 -17.47 -11.91
C ALA A 209 -8.55 -16.25 -12.81
N ASP A 210 -8.49 -15.08 -12.19
CA ASP A 210 -8.53 -13.80 -12.88
C ASP A 210 -7.25 -13.59 -13.70
N TYR A 211 -7.26 -12.59 -14.59
CA TYR A 211 -6.06 -12.21 -15.32
C TYR A 211 -5.97 -10.69 -15.51
N PRO A 212 -4.75 -10.14 -15.55
CA PRO A 212 -4.57 -8.74 -15.89
C PRO A 212 -4.63 -8.53 -17.41
N ILE A 213 -5.18 -7.40 -17.82
CA ILE A 213 -5.14 -6.92 -19.21
C ILE A 213 -4.48 -5.56 -19.28
N LYS A 214 -3.83 -5.29 -20.41
CA LYS A 214 -3.14 -4.04 -20.71
C LYS A 214 -3.53 -3.59 -22.11
N PHE A 215 -3.78 -2.29 -22.26
CA PHE A 215 -4.13 -1.64 -23.51
C PHE A 215 -3.03 -0.66 -23.92
N SER A 216 -2.92 -0.39 -25.23
CA SER A 216 -2.02 0.64 -25.76
C SER A 216 -2.42 2.02 -25.24
N HIS A 217 -1.44 2.78 -24.74
CA HIS A 217 -1.68 4.15 -24.30
C HIS A 217 -1.74 5.13 -25.49
N GLU A 218 -1.21 4.75 -26.65
CA GLU A 218 -1.29 5.51 -27.89
C GLU A 218 -2.72 5.52 -28.46
N GLU A 219 -3.41 4.39 -28.35
CA GLU A 219 -4.79 4.22 -28.83
C GLU A 219 -5.83 4.66 -27.79
N ASN A 220 -5.52 4.55 -26.49
CA ASN A 220 -6.46 4.78 -25.39
C ASN A 220 -6.12 6.03 -24.57
N LYS A 221 -6.40 7.20 -25.15
CA LYS A 221 -6.10 8.53 -24.58
C LYS A 221 -7.29 9.15 -23.81
N HIS A 222 -7.93 8.36 -22.96
CA HIS A 222 -9.09 8.78 -22.18
C HIS A 222 -8.99 8.35 -20.72
N ILE A 223 -9.64 9.11 -19.85
CA ILE A 223 -10.00 8.70 -18.50
C ILE A 223 -11.47 8.28 -18.47
N VAL A 224 -11.84 7.55 -17.43
CA VAL A 224 -13.25 7.34 -17.09
C VAL A 224 -13.58 8.09 -15.81
N VAL A 225 -14.70 8.79 -15.81
CA VAL A 225 -15.22 9.51 -14.65
C VAL A 225 -16.50 8.84 -14.20
N ILE A 226 -16.64 8.62 -12.90
CA ILE A 226 -17.85 8.05 -12.30
C ILE A 226 -18.49 9.12 -11.41
N ARG A 227 -19.74 9.49 -11.71
CA ARG A 227 -20.55 10.36 -10.85
C ARG A 227 -21.96 9.80 -10.83
N LYS A 228 -22.51 9.62 -9.64
CA LYS A 228 -23.83 9.06 -9.43
C LYS A 228 -24.04 7.67 -10.06
N ASN A 229 -23.02 6.82 -9.97
CA ASN A 229 -22.95 5.50 -10.58
C ASN A 229 -22.91 5.52 -12.12
N GLN A 230 -22.98 6.70 -12.74
CA GLN A 230 -22.91 6.86 -14.18
C GLN A 230 -21.47 7.08 -14.61
N PHE A 231 -21.06 6.34 -15.64
CA PHE A 231 -19.72 6.38 -16.20
C PHE A 231 -19.65 7.35 -17.38
N PHE A 232 -18.54 8.09 -17.49
CA PHE A 232 -18.29 9.04 -18.57
C PHE A 232 -16.87 8.83 -19.13
N LYS A 233 -16.76 8.70 -20.44
CA LYS A 233 -15.48 8.74 -21.15
C LYS A 233 -15.10 10.19 -21.42
N ILE A 234 -13.91 10.59 -20.97
CA ILE A 234 -13.35 11.92 -21.22
C ILE A 234 -11.97 11.76 -21.86
N PRO A 235 -11.74 12.25 -23.09
CA PRO A 235 -10.40 12.26 -23.66
C PRO A 235 -9.52 13.21 -22.85
N HIS A 236 -8.32 12.75 -22.48
CA HIS A 236 -7.33 13.61 -21.83
C HIS A 236 -6.37 14.24 -22.85
N GLU A 237 -6.48 13.88 -24.13
CA GLU A 237 -5.74 14.45 -25.24
C GLU A 237 -6.68 14.61 -26.45
N VAL A 238 -6.68 15.78 -27.07
CA VAL A 238 -7.46 16.10 -28.28
C VAL A 238 -6.54 16.75 -29.29
N ALA A 239 -6.57 16.28 -30.54
CA ALA A 239 -5.70 16.74 -31.63
C ALA A 239 -4.20 16.73 -31.27
N GLY A 240 -3.73 15.71 -30.56
CA GLY A 240 -2.31 15.59 -30.15
C GLY A 240 -1.91 16.47 -28.96
N LYS A 241 -2.83 17.23 -28.37
CA LYS A 241 -2.57 18.14 -27.25
C LYS A 241 -3.35 17.70 -25.99
N GLN A 242 -2.61 17.43 -24.92
CA GLN A 242 -3.16 17.13 -23.59
C GLN A 242 -4.07 18.27 -23.12
N LEU A 243 -5.18 17.93 -22.47
CA LEU A 243 -6.06 18.92 -21.86
C LEU A 243 -5.35 19.65 -20.72
N ASN A 244 -5.50 20.96 -20.65
CA ASN A 244 -5.02 21.74 -19.50
C ASN A 244 -5.99 21.64 -18.31
N ALA A 245 -5.62 22.25 -17.17
CA ALA A 245 -6.42 22.21 -15.96
C ALA A 245 -7.81 22.86 -16.11
N SER A 246 -7.91 23.97 -16.85
CA SER A 246 -9.18 24.67 -17.08
C SER A 246 -10.12 23.87 -17.98
N GLU A 247 -9.57 23.20 -19.00
CA GLU A 247 -10.32 22.27 -19.86
C GLU A 247 -10.85 21.08 -19.07
N LEU A 248 -10.01 20.46 -18.22
CA LEU A 248 -10.44 19.38 -17.34
C LEU A 248 -11.49 19.85 -16.31
N GLU A 249 -11.33 21.04 -15.72
CA GLU A 249 -12.32 21.62 -14.81
C GLU A 249 -13.67 21.83 -15.52
N ALA A 250 -13.68 22.31 -16.76
CA ALA A 250 -14.89 22.43 -17.57
C ALA A 250 -15.56 21.07 -17.83
N GLN A 251 -14.76 20.05 -18.17
CA GLN A 251 -15.25 18.68 -18.39
C GLN A 251 -15.87 18.08 -17.10
N PHE A 252 -15.22 18.26 -15.95
CA PHE A 252 -15.77 17.78 -14.67
C PHE A 252 -17.03 18.55 -14.24
N ASN A 253 -17.04 19.88 -14.38
CA ASN A 253 -18.24 20.69 -14.14
C ASN A 253 -19.39 20.23 -15.03
N ARG A 254 -19.10 19.87 -16.29
CA ARG A 254 -20.11 19.34 -17.19
C ARG A 254 -20.65 17.99 -16.70
N VAL A 255 -19.80 17.08 -16.22
CA VAL A 255 -20.23 15.83 -15.57
C VAL A 255 -21.14 16.12 -14.36
N TYR A 256 -20.78 17.06 -13.49
CA TYR A 256 -21.64 17.46 -12.35
C TYR A 256 -23.04 17.92 -12.78
N GLN A 257 -23.14 18.61 -13.93
CA GLN A 257 -24.41 19.11 -14.46
C GLN A 257 -25.27 18.01 -15.09
N ILE A 258 -24.66 17.09 -15.84
CA ILE A 258 -25.42 16.11 -16.66
C ILE A 258 -25.63 14.76 -15.99
N ALA A 259 -24.81 14.41 -14.99
CA ALA A 259 -24.87 13.11 -14.36
C ALA A 259 -26.21 12.86 -13.66
N LYS A 260 -26.83 11.74 -14.01
CA LYS A 260 -28.04 11.22 -13.38
C LYS A 260 -27.68 10.00 -12.55
N ARG A 261 -28.42 9.77 -11.48
CA ARG A 261 -28.25 8.52 -10.74
C ARG A 261 -28.83 7.37 -11.55
N VAL A 262 -28.02 6.33 -11.75
CA VAL A 262 -28.37 5.12 -12.51
C VAL A 262 -28.08 3.87 -11.68
N SER A 263 -28.52 2.71 -12.17
CA SER A 263 -28.23 1.41 -11.56
C SER A 263 -26.71 1.23 -11.36
N PRO A 264 -26.26 0.76 -10.18
CA PRO A 264 -24.84 0.74 -9.82
C PRO A 264 -24.08 -0.45 -10.42
N VAL A 265 -23.88 -0.46 -11.73
CA VAL A 265 -23.11 -1.51 -12.43
C VAL A 265 -21.71 -1.72 -11.81
N GLY A 266 -21.09 -0.66 -11.30
CA GLY A 266 -19.80 -0.73 -10.59
C GLY A 266 -19.80 -1.69 -9.39
N ALA A 267 -20.95 -1.88 -8.72
CA ALA A 267 -21.09 -2.78 -7.58
C ALA A 267 -20.77 -4.23 -7.92
N LEU A 268 -20.97 -4.67 -9.17
CA LEU A 268 -20.63 -6.01 -9.61
C LEU A 268 -19.13 -6.32 -9.44
N THR A 269 -18.25 -5.30 -9.49
CA THR A 269 -16.81 -5.49 -9.28
C THR A 269 -16.43 -5.71 -7.80
N SER A 270 -17.37 -5.54 -6.87
CA SER A 270 -17.20 -5.82 -5.45
C SER A 270 -17.60 -7.24 -5.03
N GLU A 271 -18.13 -8.03 -5.97
CA GLU A 271 -18.56 -9.40 -5.71
C GLU A 271 -17.39 -10.36 -5.52
N ASN A 272 -17.72 -11.55 -4.99
CA ASN A 272 -16.85 -12.72 -5.11
C ASN A 272 -16.43 -12.89 -6.58
N ARG A 273 -15.19 -13.27 -6.83
CA ARG A 273 -14.62 -13.24 -8.18
C ARG A 273 -15.32 -14.22 -9.14
N ASP A 274 -15.83 -15.35 -8.65
CA ASP A 274 -16.60 -16.29 -9.45
C ASP A 274 -17.98 -15.75 -9.80
N VAL A 275 -18.63 -15.11 -8.82
CA VAL A 275 -19.93 -14.45 -8.97
C VAL A 275 -19.82 -13.28 -9.96
N TRP A 276 -18.77 -12.46 -9.84
CA TRP A 276 -18.48 -11.40 -10.79
C TRP A 276 -18.17 -11.96 -12.18
N THR A 277 -17.46 -13.08 -12.28
CA THR A 277 -17.20 -13.73 -13.59
C THR A 277 -18.53 -14.03 -14.31
N ASP A 278 -19.48 -14.65 -13.62
CA ASP A 278 -20.78 -15.02 -14.20
C ASP A 278 -21.62 -13.78 -14.57
N ALA A 279 -21.69 -12.79 -13.68
CA ALA A 279 -22.41 -11.54 -13.95
C ALA A 279 -21.77 -10.72 -15.10
N ARG A 280 -20.44 -10.78 -15.25
CA ARG A 280 -19.72 -10.15 -16.37
C ARG A 280 -20.07 -10.83 -17.70
N GLU A 281 -20.16 -12.15 -17.74
CA GLU A 281 -20.59 -12.88 -18.94
C GLU A 281 -22.05 -12.55 -19.31
N LEU A 282 -22.93 -12.41 -18.31
CA LEU A 282 -24.30 -11.95 -18.53
C LEU A 282 -24.34 -10.53 -19.13
N LEU A 283 -23.56 -9.59 -18.60
CA LEU A 283 -23.44 -8.24 -19.17
C LEU A 283 -23.02 -8.28 -20.64
N ILE A 284 -21.97 -9.05 -20.97
CA ILE A 284 -21.42 -9.13 -22.33
C ILE A 284 -22.41 -9.76 -23.31
N SER A 285 -23.08 -10.83 -22.90
CA SER A 285 -24.03 -11.56 -23.76
C SER A 285 -25.32 -10.78 -24.03
N ALA A 286 -25.74 -9.91 -23.10
CA ALA A 286 -26.96 -9.12 -23.25
C ALA A 286 -26.88 -8.06 -24.36
N SER A 287 -25.70 -7.46 -24.61
CA SER A 287 -25.55 -6.41 -25.64
C SER A 287 -24.10 -6.20 -26.07
N PRO A 288 -23.82 -6.06 -27.39
CA PRO A 288 -22.52 -5.58 -27.88
C PRO A 288 -22.12 -4.22 -27.29
N LYS A 289 -23.09 -3.38 -26.90
CA LYS A 289 -22.81 -2.10 -26.23
C LYS A 289 -22.20 -2.29 -24.84
N ASN A 290 -22.64 -3.30 -24.09
CA ASN A 290 -22.08 -3.61 -22.77
C ASN A 290 -20.63 -4.07 -22.88
N LYS A 291 -20.31 -4.88 -23.89
CA LYS A 291 -18.92 -5.25 -24.19
C LYS A 291 -18.05 -4.03 -24.48
N ALA A 292 -18.53 -3.11 -25.34
CA ALA A 292 -17.82 -1.87 -25.63
C ALA A 292 -17.71 -0.94 -24.41
N ALA A 293 -18.72 -0.93 -23.53
CA ALA A 293 -18.71 -0.18 -22.27
C ALA A 293 -17.64 -0.71 -21.30
N LEU A 294 -17.56 -2.04 -21.12
CA LEU A 294 -16.51 -2.69 -20.33
C LEU A 294 -15.13 -2.35 -20.88
N GLU A 295 -14.93 -2.51 -22.20
CA GLU A 295 -13.65 -2.20 -22.84
C GLU A 295 -13.25 -0.72 -22.64
N ALA A 296 -14.20 0.22 -22.72
CA ALA A 296 -13.93 1.63 -22.48
C ALA A 296 -13.46 1.92 -21.04
N ILE A 297 -13.99 1.21 -20.04
CA ILE A 297 -13.56 1.31 -18.64
C ILE A 297 -12.21 0.63 -18.44
N GLU A 298 -12.07 -0.60 -18.92
CA GLU A 298 -10.86 -1.42 -18.81
C GLU A 298 -9.64 -0.75 -19.48
N SER A 299 -9.84 -0.12 -20.65
CA SER A 299 -8.79 0.53 -21.43
C SER A 299 -8.43 1.94 -20.98
N SER A 300 -9.25 2.56 -20.13
CA SER A 300 -9.02 3.92 -19.63
C SER A 300 -7.64 4.08 -18.96
N SER A 301 -7.05 5.26 -19.04
CA SER A 301 -5.77 5.56 -18.40
C SER A 301 -5.86 5.32 -16.88
N PHE A 302 -6.90 5.85 -16.25
CA PHE A 302 -7.28 5.65 -14.86
C PHE A 302 -8.73 6.12 -14.67
N VAL A 303 -9.28 5.89 -13.48
CA VAL A 303 -10.64 6.31 -13.13
C VAL A 303 -10.62 7.48 -12.14
N VAL A 304 -11.54 8.43 -12.32
CA VAL A 304 -11.83 9.52 -11.38
C VAL A 304 -13.25 9.33 -10.84
N CYS A 305 -13.37 9.10 -9.54
CA CYS A 305 -14.66 9.00 -8.85
C CYS A 305 -15.02 10.37 -8.27
N LEU A 306 -16.05 11.00 -8.80
CA LEU A 306 -16.65 12.19 -8.24
C LEU A 306 -17.79 11.74 -7.32
N ASP A 307 -17.61 11.83 -6.01
CA ASP A 307 -18.55 11.30 -5.03
C ASP A 307 -19.45 12.41 -4.46
N ASP A 308 -20.74 12.13 -4.21
CA ASP A 308 -21.64 13.03 -3.45
C ASP A 308 -21.32 13.08 -1.96
N ALA A 309 -20.36 12.30 -1.49
CA ALA A 309 -20.04 12.24 -0.08
C ALA A 309 -19.38 13.54 0.40
N SER A 310 -19.35 13.73 1.72
CA SER A 310 -18.67 14.86 2.37
C SER A 310 -18.01 14.43 3.68
N PRO A 311 -17.07 13.45 3.65
CA PRO A 311 -16.45 12.93 4.86
C PRO A 311 -15.62 14.01 5.57
N VAL A 312 -15.69 14.04 6.89
CA VAL A 312 -15.06 15.01 7.78
C VAL A 312 -13.97 14.34 8.60
N THR A 313 -14.30 13.26 9.32
CA THR A 313 -13.35 12.57 10.21
C THR A 313 -12.34 11.70 9.45
N LEU A 314 -11.29 11.24 10.12
CA LEU A 314 -10.29 10.37 9.49
C LEU A 314 -10.88 9.00 9.16
N GLU A 315 -11.78 8.49 10.00
CA GLU A 315 -12.54 7.26 9.83
C GLU A 315 -13.52 7.35 8.66
N GLU A 316 -14.32 8.43 8.58
CA GLU A 316 -15.22 8.67 7.45
C GLU A 316 -14.45 8.73 6.12
N ARG A 317 -13.29 9.40 6.13
CA ARG A 317 -12.38 9.44 4.97
C ARG A 317 -11.82 8.07 4.63
N ALA A 318 -11.41 7.28 5.63
CA ALA A 318 -10.90 5.94 5.42
C ALA A 318 -11.96 5.04 4.76
N HIS A 319 -13.19 5.02 5.27
CA HIS A 319 -14.31 4.32 4.64
C HIS A 319 -14.55 4.81 3.20
N GLN A 320 -14.59 6.13 3.00
CA GLN A 320 -14.88 6.73 1.69
C GLN A 320 -13.85 6.35 0.62
N TYR A 321 -12.56 6.44 0.95
CA TYR A 321 -11.48 6.19 -0.01
C TYR A 321 -11.16 4.72 -0.19
N TRP A 322 -11.53 3.87 0.77
CA TRP A 322 -11.32 2.44 0.66
C TRP A 322 -12.40 1.73 -0.14
N HIS A 323 -13.63 1.76 0.36
CA HIS A 323 -14.73 1.03 -0.24
C HIS A 323 -15.87 1.96 -0.68
N GLY A 324 -16.00 3.16 -0.12
CA GLY A 324 -17.14 4.03 -0.44
C GLY A 324 -18.47 3.32 -0.17
N ASP A 325 -19.45 3.55 -1.04
CA ASP A 325 -20.79 2.95 -0.97
C ASP A 325 -20.93 1.66 -1.81
N GLY A 326 -19.84 1.13 -2.37
CA GLY A 326 -19.88 -0.03 -3.26
C GLY A 326 -20.27 0.29 -4.70
N ALA A 327 -20.81 1.49 -4.97
CA ALA A 327 -21.52 1.77 -6.22
C ALA A 327 -20.75 2.69 -7.17
N ASN A 328 -20.18 3.79 -6.66
CA ASN A 328 -19.50 4.80 -7.50
C ASN A 328 -18.02 4.44 -7.76
N ARG A 329 -17.73 3.18 -8.11
CA ARG A 329 -16.38 2.58 -8.21
C ARG A 329 -16.27 1.59 -9.36
N TRP A 330 -15.03 1.21 -9.68
CA TRP A 330 -14.70 0.04 -10.51
C TRP A 330 -13.49 -0.70 -9.91
N TYR A 331 -13.69 -1.58 -8.94
CA TYR A 331 -12.62 -2.14 -8.09
C TYR A 331 -11.53 -2.90 -8.82
N ASP A 332 -11.81 -3.35 -10.05
CA ASP A 332 -10.83 -4.01 -10.92
C ASP A 332 -9.79 -3.05 -11.54
N LYS A 333 -9.99 -1.73 -11.40
CA LYS A 333 -9.08 -0.71 -11.94
C LYS A 333 -7.89 -0.50 -11.01
N PRO A 334 -6.63 -0.57 -11.50
CA PRO A 334 -5.44 -0.33 -10.68
C PRO A 334 -5.38 1.03 -9.99
N LEU A 335 -5.94 2.07 -10.63
CA LEU A 335 -5.88 3.45 -10.15
C LEU A 335 -7.27 4.09 -10.15
N GLN A 336 -7.75 4.47 -8.96
CA GLN A 336 -8.97 5.25 -8.79
C GLN A 336 -8.69 6.46 -7.91
N PHE A 337 -8.91 7.66 -8.45
CA PHE A 337 -8.80 8.92 -7.71
C PHE A 337 -10.18 9.37 -7.27
N ILE A 338 -10.37 9.55 -5.97
CA ILE A 338 -11.67 9.90 -5.40
C ILE A 338 -11.66 11.38 -5.02
N VAL A 339 -12.69 12.12 -5.41
CA VAL A 339 -12.93 13.51 -5.03
C VAL A 339 -14.38 13.66 -4.55
N ASN A 340 -14.52 14.07 -3.31
CA ASN A 340 -15.82 14.26 -2.65
C ASN A 340 -16.37 15.68 -2.91
N ASP A 341 -17.68 15.88 -2.78
CA ASP A 341 -18.35 17.19 -2.97
C ASP A 341 -17.78 18.30 -2.05
N ASN A 342 -17.23 17.93 -0.89
CA ASN A 342 -16.54 18.86 0.02
C ASN A 342 -15.08 19.20 -0.38
N GLY A 343 -14.60 18.70 -1.51
CA GLY A 343 -13.27 18.93 -2.08
C GLY A 343 -12.15 18.08 -1.47
N THR A 344 -12.45 17.21 -0.51
CA THR A 344 -11.47 16.23 0.00
C THR A 344 -11.19 15.17 -1.06
N SER A 345 -9.98 14.59 -1.05
CA SER A 345 -9.61 13.59 -2.03
C SER A 345 -8.80 12.43 -1.44
N GLY A 346 -8.80 11.33 -2.18
CA GLY A 346 -8.07 10.12 -1.86
C GLY A 346 -7.78 9.30 -3.11
N PHE A 347 -7.29 8.09 -2.86
CA PHE A 347 -6.90 7.13 -3.88
C PHE A 347 -7.26 5.73 -3.41
N MET A 348 -7.63 4.87 -4.34
CA MET A 348 -7.79 3.43 -4.12
C MET A 348 -7.03 2.64 -5.17
N GLY A 349 -6.30 1.61 -4.73
CA GLY A 349 -5.48 0.75 -5.58
C GLY A 349 -5.93 -0.71 -5.58
N GLU A 350 -5.87 -1.33 -6.75
CA GLU A 350 -5.97 -2.79 -6.93
C GLU A 350 -4.56 -3.41 -6.88
N HIS A 351 -4.36 -4.41 -6.03
CA HIS A 351 -3.02 -4.83 -5.59
C HIS A 351 -2.40 -5.99 -6.41
N SER A 352 -3.17 -6.66 -7.27
CA SER A 352 -2.76 -7.95 -7.87
C SER A 352 -1.41 -7.91 -8.56
N MET A 353 -1.19 -6.92 -9.44
CA MET A 353 0.01 -6.81 -10.29
C MET A 353 1.01 -5.76 -9.84
N MET A 354 0.68 -4.99 -8.81
CA MET A 354 1.49 -3.86 -8.35
C MET A 354 1.39 -3.73 -6.83
N ASP A 355 2.54 -3.70 -6.16
CA ASP A 355 2.58 -3.43 -4.72
C ASP A 355 2.26 -1.96 -4.41
N GLY A 356 1.97 -1.64 -3.16
CA GLY A 356 1.66 -0.26 -2.75
C GLY A 356 2.78 0.77 -2.98
N THR A 357 4.04 0.35 -3.16
CA THR A 357 5.15 1.32 -3.32
C THR A 357 5.11 2.14 -4.62
N PRO A 358 4.88 1.55 -5.81
CA PRO A 358 4.60 2.33 -7.03
C PRO A 358 3.44 3.33 -6.92
N THR A 359 2.29 2.92 -6.37
CA THR A 359 1.14 3.83 -6.22
C THR A 359 1.40 4.90 -5.16
N HIS A 360 2.15 4.57 -4.11
CA HIS A 360 2.64 5.56 -3.15
C HIS A 360 3.49 6.61 -3.85
N ARG A 361 4.46 6.21 -4.70
CA ARG A 361 5.28 7.16 -5.46
C ARG A 361 4.45 8.06 -6.38
N LEU A 362 3.47 7.49 -7.09
CA LEU A 362 2.53 8.26 -7.92
C LEU A 362 1.81 9.32 -7.07
N ASN A 363 1.19 8.91 -5.96
CA ASN A 363 0.42 9.80 -5.11
C ASN A 363 1.30 10.85 -4.41
N ASP A 364 2.53 10.50 -4.01
CA ASP A 364 3.51 11.47 -3.50
C ASP A 364 3.90 12.50 -4.55
N TYR A 365 4.18 12.05 -5.77
CA TYR A 365 4.56 12.92 -6.88
C TYR A 365 3.47 13.93 -7.21
N ILE A 366 2.21 13.48 -7.37
CA ILE A 366 1.11 14.39 -7.73
C ILE A 366 0.84 15.40 -6.61
N ASN A 367 0.90 14.99 -5.35
CA ASN A 367 0.69 15.89 -4.23
C ASN A 367 1.87 16.86 -4.08
N ASP A 368 3.11 16.43 -4.30
CA ASP A 368 4.28 17.32 -4.33
C ASP A 368 4.17 18.37 -5.43
N LEU A 369 3.73 17.98 -6.65
CA LEU A 369 3.47 18.92 -7.73
C LEU A 369 2.45 19.99 -7.33
N ILE A 370 1.32 19.56 -6.77
CA ILE A 370 0.19 20.43 -6.45
C ILE A 370 0.50 21.34 -5.25
N PHE A 371 0.94 20.77 -4.13
CA PHE A 371 1.15 21.52 -2.88
C PHE A 371 2.37 22.44 -2.94
N ARG A 372 3.40 22.07 -3.71
CA ARG A 372 4.59 22.92 -3.89
C ARG A 372 4.53 23.78 -5.16
N ASN A 373 3.40 23.82 -5.86
CA ASN A 373 3.16 24.59 -7.08
C ASN A 373 4.24 24.34 -8.16
N LYS A 374 4.61 23.08 -8.39
CA LYS A 374 5.58 22.66 -9.42
C LYS A 374 4.92 22.26 -10.76
N ILE A 375 3.61 22.40 -10.85
CA ILE A 375 2.83 22.24 -12.07
C ILE A 375 2.05 23.53 -12.32
N ASP A 376 2.02 23.98 -13.57
CA ASP A 376 1.20 25.12 -13.97
C ASP A 376 -0.25 24.66 -14.16
N LEU A 377 -1.14 25.25 -13.36
CA LEU A 377 -2.58 24.99 -13.38
C LEU A 377 -3.36 26.30 -13.63
N SER A 378 -2.68 27.33 -14.14
CA SER A 378 -3.21 28.69 -14.26
C SER A 378 -3.67 29.07 -15.66
N ASP A 379 -3.32 28.29 -16.69
CA ASP A 379 -3.77 28.49 -18.07
C ASP A 379 -5.32 28.51 -18.15
N PRO A 380 -5.95 29.66 -18.44
CA PRO A 380 -7.40 29.78 -18.48
C PRO A 380 -7.99 29.35 -19.83
N SER A 381 -7.16 29.02 -20.82
CA SER A 381 -7.63 28.73 -22.17
C SER A 381 -8.46 27.44 -22.18
N VAL A 382 -9.64 27.51 -22.81
CA VAL A 382 -10.49 26.35 -23.05
C VAL A 382 -10.77 26.29 -24.54
N ARG A 383 -10.32 25.23 -25.20
CA ARG A 383 -10.57 25.04 -26.63
C ARG A 383 -12.06 24.81 -26.90
N SER A 384 -12.56 25.34 -28.02
CA SER A 384 -13.97 25.23 -28.40
C SER A 384 -14.33 23.91 -29.10
N ASP A 385 -13.35 23.14 -29.55
CA ASP A 385 -13.51 21.86 -30.25
C ASP A 385 -13.44 20.65 -29.31
N LEU A 386 -13.49 20.86 -28.00
CA LEU A 386 -13.46 19.77 -27.03
C LEU A 386 -14.77 18.96 -27.13
N PRO A 387 -14.70 17.62 -27.24
CA PRO A 387 -15.89 16.80 -27.17
C PRO A 387 -16.47 16.85 -25.75
N GLU A 388 -17.79 16.80 -25.66
CA GLU A 388 -18.51 16.66 -24.40
C GLU A 388 -18.13 15.35 -23.68
N PRO A 389 -18.23 15.26 -22.34
CA PRO A 389 -18.11 13.99 -21.63
C PRO A 389 -19.12 12.98 -22.19
N GLN A 390 -18.64 11.84 -22.68
CA GLN A 390 -19.50 10.86 -23.34
C GLN A 390 -20.00 9.83 -22.32
N PRO A 391 -21.32 9.71 -22.06
CA PRO A 391 -21.85 8.68 -21.17
C PRO A 391 -21.51 7.28 -21.68
N ILE A 392 -21.00 6.43 -20.80
CA ILE A 392 -20.85 5.00 -21.02
C ILE A 392 -22.08 4.33 -20.41
N ASN A 393 -23.01 3.92 -21.27
CA ASN A 393 -24.27 3.32 -20.85
C ASN A 393 -24.20 1.80 -20.99
N PHE A 394 -24.86 1.12 -20.06
CA PHE A 394 -25.10 -0.31 -20.11
C PHE A 394 -26.57 -0.56 -20.43
N ASP A 395 -26.84 -1.52 -21.32
CA ASP A 395 -28.16 -2.09 -21.53
C ASP A 395 -28.41 -3.08 -20.38
N ILE A 396 -29.29 -2.71 -19.44
CA ILE A 396 -29.59 -3.48 -18.22
C ILE A 396 -30.91 -4.24 -18.40
N THR A 397 -30.84 -5.56 -18.43
CA THR A 397 -32.02 -6.43 -18.39
C THR A 397 -32.46 -6.67 -16.94
N PRO A 398 -33.68 -7.19 -16.69
CA PRO A 398 -34.11 -7.56 -15.33
C PRO A 398 -33.16 -8.54 -14.62
N GLU A 399 -32.56 -9.46 -15.37
CA GLU A 399 -31.57 -10.41 -14.85
C GLU A 399 -30.30 -9.68 -14.41
N ILE A 400 -29.75 -8.79 -15.25
CA ILE A 400 -28.58 -7.98 -14.89
C ILE A 400 -28.88 -7.08 -13.68
N GLN A 401 -30.07 -6.49 -13.62
CA GLN A 401 -30.47 -5.67 -12.48
C GLN A 401 -30.50 -6.50 -11.19
N SER A 402 -30.97 -7.74 -11.23
CA SER A 402 -30.99 -8.65 -10.08
C SER A 402 -29.57 -8.96 -9.58
N GLU A 403 -28.62 -9.15 -10.50
CA GLU A 403 -27.21 -9.35 -10.15
C GLU A 403 -26.60 -8.09 -9.51
N ILE A 404 -26.95 -6.90 -10.00
CA ILE A 404 -26.52 -5.62 -9.40
C ILE A 404 -27.10 -5.47 -7.99
N ASP A 405 -28.37 -5.78 -7.79
CA ASP A 405 -29.04 -5.68 -6.49
C ASP A 405 -28.45 -6.67 -5.47
N ARG A 406 -28.09 -7.88 -5.93
CA ARG A 406 -27.33 -8.85 -5.12
C ARG A 406 -25.96 -8.30 -4.74
N ALA A 407 -25.20 -7.77 -5.71
CA ALA A 407 -23.87 -7.23 -5.45
C ALA A 407 -23.89 -6.09 -4.41
N VAL A 408 -24.90 -5.20 -4.46
CA VAL A 408 -25.09 -4.15 -3.44
C VAL A 408 -25.38 -4.76 -2.06
N THR A 409 -26.22 -5.79 -2.01
CA THR A 409 -26.56 -6.49 -0.75
C THR A 409 -25.33 -7.17 -0.16
N ASP A 410 -24.59 -7.91 -0.97
CA ASP A 410 -23.40 -8.66 -0.55
C ASP A 410 -22.26 -7.72 -0.15
N PHE A 411 -22.06 -6.62 -0.87
CA PHE A 411 -21.14 -5.56 -0.47
C PHE A 411 -21.46 -5.03 0.94
N ASN A 412 -22.71 -4.67 1.20
CA ASN A 412 -23.13 -4.14 2.50
C ASN A 412 -22.94 -5.18 3.60
N ASN A 413 -23.24 -6.45 3.33
CA ASN A 413 -23.03 -7.55 4.26
C ASN A 413 -21.54 -7.76 4.57
N VAL A 414 -20.67 -7.72 3.56
CA VAL A 414 -19.23 -7.90 3.72
C VAL A 414 -18.62 -6.72 4.47
N ILE A 415 -18.88 -5.49 4.05
CA ILE A 415 -18.33 -4.30 4.70
C ILE A 415 -18.89 -4.13 6.12
N GLY A 416 -20.18 -4.43 6.34
CA GLY A 416 -20.82 -4.35 7.64
C GLY A 416 -20.23 -5.29 8.72
N GLN A 417 -19.46 -6.31 8.32
CA GLN A 417 -18.71 -7.15 9.26
C GLN A 417 -17.42 -6.50 9.77
N HIS A 418 -16.94 -5.44 9.11
CA HIS A 418 -15.65 -4.83 9.40
C HIS A 418 -15.81 -3.64 10.36
N GLN A 419 -14.91 -3.56 11.34
CA GLN A 419 -14.72 -2.41 12.22
C GLN A 419 -13.44 -1.69 11.80
N LEU A 420 -13.51 -0.36 11.65
CA LEU A 420 -12.38 0.48 11.32
C LEU A 420 -12.19 1.54 12.40
N ALA A 421 -10.96 1.74 12.85
CA ALA A 421 -10.56 2.86 13.72
C ALA A 421 -9.28 3.51 13.19
N VAL A 422 -9.12 4.83 13.37
CA VAL A 422 -7.90 5.55 13.01
C VAL A 422 -7.24 6.13 14.24
N GLN A 423 -6.04 5.64 14.58
CA GLN A 423 -5.22 6.22 15.63
C GLN A 423 -4.28 7.28 15.06
N ALA A 424 -4.67 8.54 15.11
CA ALA A 424 -3.81 9.67 14.73
C ALA A 424 -2.97 10.15 15.93
N TYR A 425 -1.87 9.46 16.21
CA TYR A 425 -0.96 9.78 17.31
C TYR A 425 -0.09 11.02 17.01
N GLN A 426 -0.33 12.13 17.72
CA GLN A 426 0.31 13.43 17.45
C GLN A 426 1.46 13.80 18.41
N ALA A 427 1.80 12.95 19.37
CA ALA A 427 2.75 13.34 20.41
C ALA A 427 4.22 13.33 19.94
N TYR A 428 4.57 12.50 18.95
CA TYR A 428 5.88 12.46 18.30
C TYR A 428 5.83 11.63 17.01
N GLY A 429 6.91 11.68 16.23
CA GLY A 429 7.12 10.84 15.05
C GLY A 429 8.59 10.44 14.87
N LYS A 430 9.01 10.19 13.62
CA LYS A 430 10.38 9.75 13.29
C LYS A 430 11.46 10.74 13.76
N GLY A 431 11.13 12.02 13.93
CA GLY A 431 12.05 13.04 14.44
C GLY A 431 12.58 12.71 15.84
N LEU A 432 11.68 12.34 16.76
CA LEU A 432 12.06 11.91 18.12
C LEU A 432 12.64 10.49 18.12
N ILE A 433 12.03 9.55 17.38
CA ILE A 433 12.46 8.15 17.36
C ILE A 433 13.93 8.02 16.95
N LYS A 434 14.38 8.82 15.98
CA LYS A 434 15.79 8.83 15.55
C LYS A 434 16.75 9.36 16.62
N GLN A 435 16.30 10.23 17.52
CA GLN A 435 17.13 10.71 18.64
C GLN A 435 17.41 9.58 19.63
N PHE A 436 16.45 8.68 19.83
CA PHE A 436 16.66 7.43 20.57
C PHE A 436 17.61 6.45 19.87
N LYS A 437 18.15 6.77 18.67
CA LYS A 437 19.00 5.90 17.85
C LYS A 437 18.30 4.60 17.41
N CYS A 438 16.99 4.67 17.18
CA CYS A 438 16.20 3.54 16.68
C CYS A 438 15.87 3.68 15.19
N SER A 439 15.71 2.53 14.52
CA SER A 439 14.95 2.50 13.27
C SER A 439 13.50 2.90 13.56
N PRO A 440 12.93 3.91 12.87
CA PRO A 440 11.53 4.30 13.09
C PRO A 440 10.55 3.15 12.86
N ASP A 441 10.81 2.32 11.86
CA ASP A 441 9.96 1.18 11.51
C ASP A 441 9.96 0.11 12.62
N ALA A 442 11.14 -0.34 13.04
CA ALA A 442 11.28 -1.30 14.15
C ALA A 442 10.66 -0.78 15.45
N TYR A 443 10.78 0.53 15.71
CA TYR A 443 10.14 1.17 16.86
C TYR A 443 8.62 1.02 16.81
N VAL A 444 8.00 1.32 15.66
CA VAL A 444 6.55 1.24 15.52
C VAL A 444 6.06 -0.21 15.53
N GLN A 445 6.83 -1.16 14.99
CA GLN A 445 6.54 -2.58 15.16
C GLN A 445 6.51 -2.99 16.64
N MET A 446 7.39 -2.45 17.48
CA MET A 446 7.36 -2.70 18.93
C MET A 446 6.16 -2.02 19.62
N ILE A 447 5.67 -0.87 19.13
CA ILE A 447 4.38 -0.30 19.58
C ILE A 447 3.26 -1.30 19.29
N ILE A 448 3.19 -1.83 18.07
CA ILE A 448 2.16 -2.77 17.64
C ILE A 448 2.21 -4.05 18.49
N GLN A 449 3.40 -4.61 18.72
CA GLN A 449 3.57 -5.80 19.56
C GLN A 449 3.16 -5.56 21.00
N LEU A 450 3.52 -4.42 21.59
CA LEU A 450 3.14 -4.08 22.96
C LEU A 450 1.62 -3.85 23.07
N ALA A 451 1.02 -3.15 22.10
CA ALA A 451 -0.42 -2.91 22.07
C ALA A 451 -1.22 -4.21 22.00
N TYR A 452 -0.83 -5.13 21.11
CA TYR A 452 -1.49 -6.44 21.02
C TYR A 452 -1.30 -7.27 22.29
N PHE A 453 -0.09 -7.24 22.88
CA PHE A 453 0.18 -7.91 24.15
C PHE A 453 -0.69 -7.35 25.29
N LYS A 454 -0.85 -6.03 25.39
CA LYS A 454 -1.76 -5.40 26.36
C LYS A 454 -3.21 -5.81 26.17
N MET A 455 -3.65 -5.97 24.92
CA MET A 455 -5.03 -6.36 24.61
C MET A 455 -5.31 -7.84 24.91
N TYR A 456 -4.36 -8.74 24.61
CA TYR A 456 -4.59 -10.19 24.62
C TYR A 456 -3.75 -10.98 25.63
N GLY A 457 -2.83 -10.34 26.35
CA GLY A 457 -1.89 -10.97 27.28
C GLY A 457 -0.81 -11.84 26.60
N LYS A 458 -0.73 -11.82 25.27
CA LYS A 458 0.24 -12.59 24.47
C LYS A 458 0.46 -11.99 23.09
N ASN A 459 1.63 -12.25 22.50
CA ASN A 459 1.91 -11.98 21.10
C ASN A 459 1.47 -13.17 20.22
N ARG A 460 1.18 -12.90 18.95
CA ARG A 460 0.72 -13.89 17.96
C ARG A 460 1.36 -13.63 16.60
N PRO A 461 1.37 -14.62 15.68
CA PRO A 461 1.96 -14.47 14.35
C PRO A 461 1.63 -13.13 13.70
N THR A 462 2.68 -12.36 13.41
CA THR A 462 2.59 -11.01 12.84
C THR A 462 3.34 -10.98 11.52
N TYR A 463 2.64 -10.57 10.47
CA TYR A 463 3.17 -10.29 9.15
C TYR A 463 3.56 -8.81 9.05
N GLU A 464 4.76 -8.55 8.53
CA GLU A 464 5.16 -7.26 8.00
C GLU A 464 5.70 -7.44 6.57
N SER A 465 5.24 -6.61 5.64
CA SER A 465 5.68 -6.66 4.25
C SER A 465 7.13 -6.18 4.09
N ALA A 466 8.01 -7.04 3.57
CA ALA A 466 9.38 -6.71 3.21
C ALA A 466 9.52 -6.60 1.68
N ALA A 467 9.88 -5.43 1.15
CA ALA A 467 10.00 -5.25 -0.30
C ALA A 467 11.25 -5.95 -0.85
N THR A 468 11.07 -6.82 -1.85
CA THR A 468 12.17 -7.51 -2.55
C THR A 468 12.49 -6.87 -3.90
N ARG A 469 12.02 -5.64 -4.14
CA ARG A 469 12.23 -4.90 -5.40
C ARG A 469 13.70 -4.65 -5.76
N ARG A 470 14.67 -4.92 -4.89
CA ARG A 470 16.09 -4.95 -5.28
C ARG A 470 16.41 -6.02 -6.34
N PHE A 471 15.55 -7.02 -6.45
CA PHE A 471 15.69 -8.11 -7.41
C PHE A 471 14.78 -7.91 -8.63
N GLN A 472 15.14 -8.52 -9.75
CA GLN A 472 14.29 -8.57 -10.95
C GLN A 472 12.90 -9.10 -10.59
N LEU A 473 11.85 -8.40 -11.02
CA LEU A 473 10.45 -8.73 -10.74
C LEU A 473 10.15 -8.95 -9.24
N GLY A 474 10.95 -8.38 -8.34
CA GLY A 474 10.75 -8.50 -6.90
C GLY A 474 9.40 -7.95 -6.46
N ARG A 475 8.67 -8.74 -5.67
CA ARG A 475 7.41 -8.39 -5.01
C ARG A 475 7.69 -8.15 -3.52
N THR A 476 7.23 -9.06 -2.67
CA THR A 476 7.40 -9.00 -1.21
C THR A 476 7.87 -10.34 -0.64
N GLU A 477 8.62 -10.26 0.45
CA GLU A 477 8.84 -11.33 1.43
C GLU A 477 8.14 -10.94 2.73
N THR A 478 8.07 -11.86 3.68
CA THR A 478 7.51 -11.66 5.01
C THR A 478 8.61 -11.40 6.04
N CYS A 479 8.50 -10.28 6.75
CA CYS A 479 9.13 -10.13 8.05
C CYS A 479 8.17 -10.65 9.12
N ARG A 480 8.66 -11.56 9.97
CA ARG A 480 7.91 -12.09 11.11
C ARG A 480 8.26 -11.26 12.34
N SER A 481 7.44 -10.27 12.68
CA SER A 481 7.77 -9.27 13.72
C SER A 481 7.84 -9.85 15.14
N VAL A 482 7.26 -11.03 15.38
CA VAL A 482 7.33 -11.70 16.68
C VAL A 482 8.59 -12.55 16.77
N SER A 483 9.45 -12.18 17.71
CA SER A 483 10.65 -12.89 18.12
C SER A 483 10.69 -13.08 19.63
N ASP A 484 11.57 -13.94 20.13
CA ASP A 484 11.82 -14.11 21.57
C ASP A 484 12.14 -12.77 22.25
N GLU A 485 12.95 -11.95 21.58
CA GLU A 485 13.35 -10.63 22.05
C GLU A 485 12.14 -9.69 22.14
N SER A 486 11.24 -9.70 21.14
CA SER A 486 10.01 -8.88 21.18
C SER A 486 9.04 -9.31 22.28
N VAL A 487 8.93 -10.62 22.56
CA VAL A 487 8.05 -11.16 23.62
C VAL A 487 8.63 -10.84 24.99
N ALA A 488 9.94 -10.99 25.17
CA ALA A 488 10.62 -10.60 26.42
C ALA A 488 10.45 -9.11 26.71
N TRP A 489 10.61 -8.27 25.69
CA TRP A 489 10.33 -6.84 25.77
C TRP A 489 8.87 -6.56 26.21
N CYS A 490 7.88 -7.12 25.52
CA CYS A 490 6.46 -6.89 25.86
C CYS A 490 6.12 -7.35 27.29
N LYS A 491 6.65 -8.50 27.71
CA LYS A 491 6.47 -9.00 29.09
C LYS A 491 7.08 -8.06 30.14
N SER A 492 8.27 -7.51 29.87
CA SER A 492 8.93 -6.58 30.80
C SER A 492 8.17 -5.29 31.05
N MET A 493 7.38 -4.84 30.06
CA MET A 493 6.51 -3.66 30.22
C MET A 493 5.31 -3.93 31.15
N ALA A 494 4.87 -5.18 31.26
CA ALA A 494 3.77 -5.58 32.14
C ALA A 494 4.23 -6.04 33.54
N ASP A 495 5.52 -6.28 33.74
CA ASP A 495 6.08 -6.74 35.01
C ASP A 495 6.66 -5.56 35.81
N HIS A 496 5.98 -5.18 36.90
CA HIS A 496 6.40 -4.07 37.78
C HIS A 496 7.71 -4.32 38.55
N SER A 497 8.21 -5.56 38.60
CA SER A 497 9.48 -5.88 39.28
C SER A 497 10.71 -5.57 38.43
N VAL A 498 10.55 -5.40 37.11
CA VAL A 498 11.65 -5.04 36.20
C VAL A 498 11.92 -3.54 36.31
N ASP A 499 13.19 -3.13 36.32
CA ASP A 499 13.57 -1.72 36.29
C ASP A 499 13.64 -1.16 34.86
N ASP A 500 13.62 0.17 34.72
CA ASP A 500 13.58 0.83 33.42
C ASP A 500 14.84 0.61 32.57
N LYS A 501 16.02 0.45 33.19
CA LYS A 501 17.24 0.16 32.45
C LYS A 501 17.14 -1.23 31.80
N SER A 502 16.69 -2.23 32.57
CA SER A 502 16.45 -3.58 32.08
C SER A 502 15.39 -3.60 30.95
N ARG A 503 14.31 -2.82 31.09
CA ARG A 503 13.30 -2.63 30.03
C ARG A 503 13.91 -2.05 28.75
N VAL A 504 14.71 -1.00 28.88
CA VAL A 504 15.39 -0.38 27.72
C VAL A 504 16.32 -1.38 27.04
N ASP A 505 17.10 -2.16 27.79
CA ASP A 505 18.00 -3.17 27.21
C ASP A 505 17.22 -4.25 26.43
N LEU A 506 16.11 -4.74 26.97
CA LEU A 506 15.21 -5.67 26.28
C LEU A 506 14.60 -5.05 25.01
N PHE A 507 14.17 -3.78 25.09
CA PHE A 507 13.71 -3.04 23.91
C PHE A 507 14.79 -2.95 22.83
N ARG A 508 16.05 -2.64 23.19
CA ARG A 508 17.16 -2.58 22.21
C ARG A 508 17.39 -3.92 21.53
N ASN A 509 17.30 -5.02 22.28
CA ASN A 509 17.41 -6.37 21.72
C ASN A 509 16.26 -6.68 20.74
N ALA A 510 15.04 -6.31 21.09
CA ALA A 510 13.88 -6.49 20.22
C ALA A 510 14.01 -5.68 18.91
N ILE A 511 14.49 -4.43 18.99
CA ILE A 511 14.78 -3.61 17.82
C ILE A 511 15.87 -4.24 16.95
N ALA A 512 16.95 -4.74 17.54
CA ALA A 512 18.03 -5.39 16.80
C ALA A 512 17.56 -6.67 16.08
N ALA A 513 16.76 -7.50 16.76
CA ALA A 513 16.18 -8.71 16.20
C ALA A 513 15.23 -8.40 15.02
N HIS A 514 14.37 -7.38 15.17
CA HIS A 514 13.50 -6.93 14.09
C HIS A 514 14.32 -6.45 12.87
N ILE A 515 15.31 -5.57 13.09
CA ILE A 515 16.17 -5.04 12.02
C ILE A 515 16.91 -6.15 11.26
N GLU A 516 17.41 -7.18 11.97
CA GLU A 516 18.02 -8.35 11.35
C GLU A 516 17.02 -9.04 10.42
N TYR A 517 15.82 -9.34 10.94
CA TYR A 517 14.84 -10.10 10.19
C TYR A 517 14.32 -9.34 8.97
N ILE A 518 13.91 -8.06 9.12
CA ILE A 518 13.40 -7.27 7.99
C ILE A 518 14.48 -7.09 6.90
N SER A 519 15.76 -6.99 7.30
CA SER A 519 16.87 -6.92 6.35
C SER A 519 17.06 -8.24 5.61
N ALA A 520 17.07 -9.37 6.32
CA ALA A 520 17.16 -10.69 5.71
C ALA A 520 15.98 -10.96 4.76
N ALA A 521 14.75 -10.63 5.17
CA ALA A 521 13.55 -10.75 4.34
C ALA A 521 13.67 -9.90 3.06
N SER A 522 14.09 -8.64 3.19
CA SER A 522 14.30 -7.74 2.03
C SER A 522 15.38 -8.23 1.07
N ASP A 523 16.37 -8.98 1.58
CA ASP A 523 17.42 -9.62 0.80
C ASP A 523 17.02 -11.02 0.28
N GLY A 524 15.74 -11.39 0.37
CA GLY A 524 15.19 -12.66 -0.15
C GLY A 524 15.51 -13.88 0.72
N LYS A 525 15.87 -13.68 1.98
CA LYS A 525 16.26 -14.72 2.97
C LYS A 525 15.22 -14.90 4.08
N GLY A 526 13.97 -14.57 3.80
CA GLY A 526 12.84 -14.89 4.67
C GLY A 526 12.47 -16.37 4.63
N VAL A 527 11.51 -16.74 5.47
CA VAL A 527 11.03 -18.13 5.57
C VAL A 527 9.89 -18.40 4.59
N ASP A 528 8.96 -17.46 4.51
CA ASP A 528 7.63 -17.69 3.97
C ASP A 528 7.63 -17.93 2.47
N ARG A 529 8.29 -17.08 1.67
CA ARG A 529 8.32 -17.29 0.22
C ARG A 529 9.11 -18.52 -0.17
N HIS A 530 10.18 -18.84 0.57
CA HIS A 530 10.97 -20.03 0.27
C HIS A 530 10.17 -21.31 0.53
N LEU A 531 9.56 -21.46 1.71
CA LEU A 531 8.70 -22.62 2.01
C LEU A 531 7.49 -22.70 1.08
N PHE A 532 6.93 -21.57 0.66
CA PHE A 532 5.89 -21.51 -0.37
C PHE A 532 6.39 -22.02 -1.73
N GLY A 533 7.56 -21.57 -2.19
CA GLY A 533 8.18 -22.00 -3.45
C GLY A 533 8.47 -23.50 -3.48
N LEU A 534 9.00 -24.04 -2.38
CA LEU A 534 9.21 -25.48 -2.23
C LEU A 534 7.89 -26.25 -2.29
N LYS A 535 6.82 -25.74 -1.67
CA LYS A 535 5.48 -26.35 -1.72
C LYS A 535 4.90 -26.35 -3.14
N LYS A 536 5.12 -25.27 -3.91
CA LYS A 536 4.64 -25.14 -5.29
C LYS A 536 5.33 -26.09 -6.28
N LEU A 537 6.44 -26.71 -5.89
CA LEU A 537 7.15 -27.72 -6.68
C LEU A 537 6.67 -29.15 -6.45
N LEU A 538 5.72 -29.36 -5.54
CA LEU A 538 5.07 -30.66 -5.38
C LEU A 538 4.21 -30.95 -6.61
N GLU A 539 4.37 -32.15 -7.15
CA GLU A 539 3.59 -32.62 -8.30
C GLU A 539 2.22 -33.16 -7.85
N PRO A 540 1.19 -33.11 -8.71
CA PRO A 540 -0.11 -33.70 -8.39
C PRO A 540 0.02 -35.17 -7.97
N GLY A 541 -0.50 -35.51 -6.79
CA GLY A 541 -0.42 -36.86 -6.23
C GLY A 541 0.81 -37.14 -5.35
N GLU A 542 1.79 -36.23 -5.28
CA GLU A 542 2.88 -36.36 -4.30
C GLU A 542 2.37 -36.15 -2.86
N GLU A 543 2.93 -36.89 -1.92
CA GLU A 543 2.60 -36.73 -0.51
C GLU A 543 3.10 -35.37 0.00
N VAL A 544 2.19 -34.59 0.59
CA VAL A 544 2.53 -33.33 1.25
C VAL A 544 3.49 -33.60 2.42
N PRO A 545 4.70 -33.01 2.44
CA PRO A 545 5.68 -33.23 3.51
C PRO A 545 5.17 -32.87 4.91
N ALA A 546 5.67 -33.58 5.93
CA ALA A 546 5.23 -33.45 7.32
C ALA A 546 5.28 -32.00 7.85
N ILE A 547 6.29 -31.21 7.46
CA ILE A 547 6.40 -29.78 7.83
C ILE A 547 5.14 -28.98 7.45
N TYR A 548 4.49 -29.28 6.32
CA TYR A 548 3.29 -28.56 5.89
C TYR A 548 1.99 -29.10 6.51
N LYS A 549 2.05 -30.30 7.12
CA LYS A 549 0.96 -30.91 7.89
C LYS A 549 1.03 -30.55 9.37
N ASP A 550 2.18 -30.05 9.84
CA ASP A 550 2.38 -29.58 11.20
C ASP A 550 1.41 -28.41 11.53
N PRO A 551 0.57 -28.54 12.58
CA PRO A 551 -0.28 -27.44 13.03
C PRO A 551 0.48 -26.13 13.29
N ALA A 552 1.75 -26.18 13.73
CA ALA A 552 2.56 -25.00 13.94
C ALA A 552 2.87 -24.26 12.61
N TYR A 553 2.98 -24.96 11.49
CA TYR A 553 3.14 -24.32 10.16
C TYR A 553 1.89 -23.52 9.79
N GLY A 554 0.70 -24.11 9.94
CA GLY A 554 -0.57 -23.42 9.70
C GLY A 554 -0.78 -22.24 10.64
N TYR A 555 -0.57 -22.44 11.95
CA TYR A 555 -0.72 -21.37 12.94
C TYR A 555 0.26 -20.22 12.69
N SER A 556 1.55 -20.53 12.49
CA SER A 556 2.58 -19.51 12.31
C SER A 556 2.49 -18.73 11.00
N SER A 557 1.65 -19.16 10.05
CA SER A 557 1.31 -18.44 8.81
C SER A 557 -0.13 -17.89 8.82
N SER A 558 -0.85 -18.03 9.94
CA SER A 558 -2.13 -17.38 10.18
C SER A 558 -1.89 -16.01 10.80
N TRP A 559 -1.84 -14.96 9.99
CA TRP A 559 -1.42 -13.63 10.41
C TRP A 559 -2.48 -12.89 11.23
N TYR A 560 -2.44 -13.07 12.56
CA TYR A 560 -3.30 -12.35 13.51
C TYR A 560 -3.08 -10.83 13.50
N LEU A 561 -1.89 -10.41 13.08
CA LEU A 561 -1.58 -9.04 12.75
C LEU A 561 -0.98 -9.01 11.34
N SER A 562 -1.61 -8.27 10.44
CA SER A 562 -1.07 -7.97 9.12
C SER A 562 -0.69 -6.50 9.05
N THR A 563 0.59 -6.22 8.92
CA THR A 563 1.16 -4.88 9.01
C THR A 563 1.97 -4.53 7.77
N SER A 564 2.05 -3.25 7.46
CA SER A 564 2.84 -2.71 6.36
C SER A 564 3.01 -1.22 6.60
N GLN A 565 4.10 -0.65 6.08
CA GLN A 565 4.52 0.75 6.27
C GLN A 565 4.53 1.51 4.95
N LEU A 566 3.85 2.65 4.89
CA LEU A 566 3.93 3.62 3.79
C LEU A 566 3.77 5.05 4.36
N SER A 567 4.84 5.85 4.38
CA SER A 567 4.81 7.19 4.97
C SER A 567 4.84 8.29 3.93
N SER A 568 3.92 9.24 4.05
CA SER A 568 3.94 10.50 3.33
C SER A 568 3.46 11.66 4.19
N GLU A 569 4.17 12.78 4.09
CA GLU A 569 3.75 14.06 4.68
C GLU A 569 2.60 14.71 3.88
N PHE A 570 2.16 14.09 2.78
CA PHE A 570 1.01 14.52 1.97
C PHE A 570 -0.25 13.69 2.22
N PHE A 571 -0.19 12.67 3.08
CA PHE A 571 -1.33 11.79 3.37
C PHE A 571 -1.86 12.01 4.79
N ASN A 572 -3.16 11.81 4.96
CA ASN A 572 -3.88 11.81 6.24
C ASN A 572 -4.18 10.39 6.74
N GLY A 573 -3.99 9.36 5.91
CA GLY A 573 -4.23 7.97 6.24
C GLY A 573 -3.94 7.05 5.06
N TYR A 574 -3.73 5.77 5.35
CA TYR A 574 -3.80 4.68 4.39
C TYR A 574 -4.20 3.39 5.11
N GLY A 575 -4.73 2.41 4.41
CA GLY A 575 -5.22 1.18 5.04
C GLY A 575 -5.75 0.14 4.07
N TRP A 576 -6.05 -1.03 4.62
CA TRP A 576 -6.67 -2.20 3.99
C TRP A 576 -7.26 -3.10 5.10
N SER A 577 -7.89 -4.22 4.73
CA SER A 577 -8.53 -5.14 5.68
C SER A 577 -7.56 -6.01 6.47
N GLN A 578 -8.08 -6.75 7.46
CA GLN A 578 -7.39 -7.94 7.98
C GLN A 578 -7.29 -9.05 6.92
N VAL A 579 -6.26 -9.89 7.03
CA VAL A 579 -6.02 -11.03 6.10
C VAL A 579 -6.58 -12.36 6.59
N ILE A 580 -7.01 -12.43 7.85
CA ILE A 580 -7.77 -13.54 8.43
C ILE A 580 -8.86 -12.96 9.34
N ASP A 581 -10.01 -13.63 9.44
CA ASP A 581 -11.14 -13.14 10.25
C ASP A 581 -10.79 -12.94 11.74
N GLY A 582 -9.90 -13.80 12.27
CA GLY A 582 -9.41 -13.72 13.64
C GLY A 582 -8.28 -12.71 13.89
N GLY A 583 -7.99 -11.82 12.94
CA GLY A 583 -6.85 -10.90 13.00
C GLY A 583 -7.19 -9.43 12.74
N PHE A 584 -6.15 -8.59 12.78
CA PHE A 584 -6.22 -7.16 12.47
C PHE A 584 -5.35 -6.83 11.24
N GLY A 585 -5.87 -5.97 10.37
CA GLY A 585 -5.06 -5.18 9.44
C GLY A 585 -4.61 -3.91 10.15
N ILE A 586 -3.30 -3.66 10.23
CA ILE A 586 -2.73 -2.45 10.85
C ILE A 586 -1.76 -1.80 9.88
N ALA A 587 -2.27 -0.81 9.16
CA ALA A 587 -1.47 0.09 8.33
C ALA A 587 -0.90 1.21 9.20
N TYR A 588 0.35 1.61 9.00
CA TYR A 588 0.97 2.68 9.79
C TYR A 588 1.88 3.66 9.03
N MET A 589 1.64 4.96 9.23
CA MET A 589 2.51 6.02 8.71
C MET A 589 3.39 6.56 9.82
N ILE A 590 4.65 6.78 9.51
CA ILE A 590 5.65 7.38 10.39
C ILE A 590 6.10 8.71 9.78
N ASN A 591 5.45 9.80 10.21
CA ASN A 591 5.74 11.16 9.77
C ASN A 591 6.73 11.83 10.72
N GLU A 592 7.16 13.07 10.42
CA GLU A 592 8.17 13.77 11.22
C GLU A 592 7.79 13.87 12.70
N ASN A 593 6.56 14.32 12.97
CA ASN A 593 6.06 14.62 14.32
C ASN A 593 4.80 13.85 14.69
N SER A 594 4.41 12.85 13.90
CA SER A 594 3.23 12.03 14.18
C SER A 594 3.37 10.61 13.67
N ILE A 595 2.56 9.73 14.22
CA ILE A 595 2.35 8.35 13.77
C ILE A 595 0.85 8.20 13.51
N ASN A 596 0.48 7.56 12.41
CA ASN A 596 -0.92 7.25 12.10
C ASN A 596 -1.08 5.74 11.99
N PHE A 597 -2.12 5.19 12.58
CA PHE A 597 -2.51 3.80 12.37
C PHE A 597 -3.93 3.72 11.83
N ASN A 598 -4.16 2.91 10.80
CA ASN A 598 -5.49 2.48 10.40
C ASN A 598 -5.65 1.01 10.82
N VAL A 599 -6.66 0.75 11.64
CA VAL A 599 -6.88 -0.53 12.31
C VAL A 599 -8.21 -1.11 11.84
N VAL A 600 -8.16 -2.26 11.18
CA VAL A 600 -9.33 -2.96 10.65
C VAL A 600 -9.40 -4.38 11.20
N SER A 601 -10.60 -4.83 11.58
CA SER A 601 -10.87 -6.21 11.99
C SER A 601 -12.31 -6.61 11.69
N LYS A 602 -12.62 -7.91 11.72
CA LYS A 602 -13.99 -8.41 11.71
C LYS A 602 -14.53 -8.58 13.13
N GLY A 603 -14.94 -7.47 13.74
CA GLY A 603 -15.62 -7.50 15.04
C GLY A 603 -14.72 -7.76 16.26
N LEU A 604 -13.40 -7.58 16.17
CA LEU A 604 -12.46 -7.87 17.26
C LEU A 604 -12.20 -6.68 18.20
N GLY A 605 -12.78 -5.51 17.91
CA GLY A 605 -12.61 -4.29 18.70
C GLY A 605 -11.48 -3.40 18.18
N SER A 606 -11.58 -2.93 16.93
CA SER A 606 -10.58 -2.03 16.32
C SER A 606 -10.34 -0.75 17.15
N GLU A 607 -11.38 -0.20 17.79
CA GLU A 607 -11.25 0.95 18.71
C GLU A 607 -10.39 0.63 19.95
N ARG A 608 -10.53 -0.57 20.51
CA ARG A 608 -9.73 -1.01 21.67
C ARG A 608 -8.27 -1.20 21.27
N MET A 609 -8.02 -1.78 20.11
CA MET A 609 -6.67 -1.88 19.56
C MET A 609 -6.07 -0.49 19.31
N SER A 610 -6.84 0.45 18.75
CA SER A 610 -6.46 1.87 18.59
C SER A 610 -6.02 2.51 19.92
N TYR A 611 -6.81 2.30 20.98
CA TYR A 611 -6.48 2.77 22.33
C TYR A 611 -5.13 2.21 22.81
N TYR A 612 -4.91 0.89 22.71
CA TYR A 612 -3.67 0.27 23.14
C TYR A 612 -2.46 0.69 22.30
N LEU A 613 -2.63 0.99 21.01
CA LEU A 613 -1.58 1.58 20.18
C LEU A 613 -1.17 2.97 20.69
N ASN A 614 -2.13 3.81 21.07
CA ASN A 614 -1.86 5.12 21.65
C ASN A 614 -1.13 5.00 23.01
N GLU A 615 -1.61 4.12 23.88
CA GLU A 615 -1.02 3.87 25.19
C GLU A 615 0.42 3.34 25.07
N ALA A 616 0.64 2.30 24.26
CA ALA A 616 1.96 1.74 24.00
C ALA A 616 2.94 2.78 23.43
N ALA A 617 2.47 3.63 22.49
CA ALA A 617 3.28 4.71 21.96
C ALA A 617 3.69 5.74 23.03
N GLY A 618 2.80 6.07 23.97
CA GLY A 618 3.08 6.95 25.10
C GLY A 618 4.08 6.35 26.08
N GLU A 619 3.84 5.12 26.52
CA GLU A 619 4.72 4.39 27.46
C GLU A 619 6.13 4.22 26.89
N MET A 620 6.26 3.85 25.61
CA MET A 620 7.56 3.71 24.95
C MET A 620 8.32 5.02 24.85
N ARG A 621 7.62 6.15 24.66
CA ARG A 621 8.26 7.48 24.69
C ARG A 621 8.76 7.78 26.10
N ASP A 622 7.92 7.59 27.10
CA ASP A 622 8.24 7.97 28.47
C ASP A 622 9.39 7.13 29.04
N LEU A 623 9.51 5.86 28.64
CA LEU A 623 10.66 5.02 28.96
C LEU A 623 11.96 5.51 28.30
N LEU A 624 11.90 6.01 27.06
CA LEU A 624 13.09 6.31 26.27
C LEU A 624 13.56 7.77 26.34
N VAL A 625 12.69 8.72 26.67
CA VAL A 625 13.06 10.14 26.85
C VAL A 625 14.20 10.31 27.87
N PRO A 626 14.20 9.64 29.04
CA PRO A 626 15.31 9.70 29.99
C PRO A 626 16.66 9.19 29.45
N THR A 627 16.67 8.44 28.36
CA THR A 627 17.91 7.92 27.73
C THR A 627 18.59 8.93 26.80
N LEU A 628 17.95 10.07 26.53
CA LEU A 628 18.55 11.13 25.71
C LEU A 628 19.64 11.84 26.50
N GLU A 629 20.78 12.09 25.85
CA GLU A 629 21.83 12.93 26.46
C GLU A 629 21.27 14.32 26.76
N PRO A 630 21.57 14.91 27.93
CA PRO A 630 21.19 16.29 28.22
C PRO A 630 21.81 17.22 27.17
N PRO A 631 21.13 18.32 26.80
CA PRO A 631 21.67 19.25 25.82
C PRO A 631 23.07 19.71 26.25
N LYS A 632 24.08 19.54 25.38
CA LYS A 632 25.40 20.14 25.64
C LYS A 632 25.20 21.64 25.88
N ALA A 633 25.57 22.13 27.06
CA ALA A 633 25.53 23.54 27.37
C ALA A 633 26.27 24.29 26.25
N LYS A 634 25.61 25.28 25.64
CA LYS A 634 26.25 26.17 24.68
C LYS A 634 27.29 26.97 25.46
N LEU A 635 28.55 26.58 25.35
CA LEU A 635 29.71 27.35 25.80
C LEU A 635 29.85 28.62 24.95
#